data_AF-A0A554INR9-F1
#
_entry.id   AF-A0A554INR9-F1
#
_cell.length_a   1.000
_cell.length_b   1.000
_cell.length_c   1.000
_cell.angle_alpha   90.00
_cell.angle_beta   90.00
_cell.angle_gamma   90.00
#
_symmetry.space_group_name_H-M   'P 1'
#
loop_
_entity.id
_entity.type
_entity.pdbx_description
1 polymer ?
#
loop_
_entity_poly.entity_id
_entity_poly.type
_entity_poly.pdbx_seq_one_letter_code
_entity_poly.pdbx_strand_id
1 'polypeptide(L)'
;MQESPIEWLKIPGYSPRSWNNARGCKEVGTECMHCYAKTMAERWRGTEGHPYEFGFDFRIAPFKMEDPLRVMERCAVFVNSMTDVFYGGNKHDIGENPTDYIRDSCRVMLIADWHIYIILTKRVERMRKLLNRTDEVFTAAAQAPHIFWGVSAGNKKDGLPRIKILQDTDVRTRCVSFEPLLEDLGELDLRGIHWGKVGGESGAGFRPMQPQWAENVMRQLREQKVARHFKQWGGHNHSEGGRKYRGRTYDEYPAVIEELRDRKAPPRRDRLELIAHLRAEVREKWMNHPLLANVPDSMRPIYLGEEAGKNGRAGAFALPMAEKEEE
;
A
#
# COMPACT_ATOMS: atom_id res chain seq x y z
N MET A 1 10.64 1.82 -7.80
CA MET A 1 9.86 0.92 -6.91
C MET A 1 10.82 -0.07 -6.26
N GLN A 2 10.48 -0.61 -5.09
CA GLN A 2 11.31 -1.60 -4.38
C GLN A 2 10.69 -2.99 -4.50
N GLU A 3 11.51 -4.06 -4.48
CA GLU A 3 10.99 -5.42 -4.35
C GLU A 3 10.23 -5.60 -3.04
N SER A 4 9.16 -6.39 -3.07
CA SER A 4 8.30 -6.60 -1.90
C SER A 4 8.15 -8.09 -1.62
N PRO A 5 8.39 -8.54 -0.38
CA PRO A 5 8.18 -9.94 0.01
C PRO A 5 6.71 -10.27 0.26
N ILE A 6 5.79 -9.31 0.13
CA ILE A 6 4.39 -9.48 0.49
C ILE A 6 3.72 -10.50 -0.43
N GLU A 7 3.16 -11.51 0.19
CA GLU A 7 2.73 -12.74 -0.49
C GLU A 7 1.57 -12.54 -1.47
N TRP A 8 0.62 -11.67 -1.14
CA TRP A 8 -0.49 -11.36 -2.05
C TRP A 8 -0.07 -10.50 -3.26
N LEU A 9 1.18 -10.04 -3.34
CA LEU A 9 1.74 -9.42 -4.54
C LEU A 9 2.31 -10.43 -5.53
N LYS A 10 2.42 -11.73 -5.18
CA LYS A 10 2.98 -12.77 -6.05
C LYS A 10 1.98 -13.24 -7.11
N ILE A 11 1.36 -12.28 -7.81
CA ILE A 11 0.41 -12.51 -8.90
C ILE A 11 1.19 -13.12 -10.08
N PRO A 12 0.74 -14.25 -10.66
CA PRO A 12 1.41 -14.87 -11.80
C PRO A 12 1.64 -13.88 -12.96
N GLY A 13 2.88 -13.80 -13.45
CA GLY A 13 3.27 -12.89 -14.52
C GLY A 13 3.58 -11.44 -14.09
N TYR A 14 3.57 -11.15 -12.79
CA TYR A 14 3.90 -9.84 -12.25
C TYR A 14 5.01 -9.93 -11.18
N SER A 15 5.96 -9.01 -11.22
CA SER A 15 7.00 -8.88 -10.19
C SER A 15 6.43 -8.14 -8.96
N PRO A 16 6.59 -8.66 -7.73
CA PRO A 16 6.04 -8.03 -6.53
C PRO A 16 6.86 -6.81 -6.12
N ARG A 17 6.22 -5.65 -6.01
CA ARG A 17 6.88 -4.37 -5.71
C ARG A 17 6.09 -3.54 -4.68
N SER A 18 6.79 -2.65 -3.98
CA SER A 18 6.19 -1.56 -3.22
C SER A 18 6.57 -0.22 -3.84
N TRP A 19 5.60 0.68 -3.91
CA TRP A 19 5.80 2.06 -4.33
C TRP A 19 5.44 3.02 -3.20
N ASN A 20 6.47 3.45 -2.46
CA ASN A 20 6.35 4.35 -1.31
C ASN A 20 6.69 5.78 -1.72
N ASN A 21 5.72 6.49 -2.31
CA ASN A 21 5.83 7.91 -2.62
C ASN A 21 5.41 8.81 -1.45
N ALA A 22 4.96 8.24 -0.34
CA ALA A 22 4.83 8.90 0.95
C ALA A 22 5.16 7.90 2.07
N ARG A 23 5.38 8.40 3.28
CA ARG A 23 5.80 7.63 4.46
C ARG A 23 5.18 8.21 5.73
N GLY A 24 5.06 7.38 6.74
CA GLY A 24 4.51 7.75 8.04
C GLY A 24 3.00 7.89 8.00
N CYS A 25 2.31 7.67 9.11
CA CYS A 25 0.90 8.03 9.28
C CYS A 25 0.57 7.99 10.77
N LYS A 26 -0.60 8.48 11.16
CA LYS A 26 -1.08 8.37 12.53
C LYS A 26 -1.96 7.14 12.71
N GLU A 27 -1.84 6.50 13.87
CA GLU A 27 -2.65 5.37 14.27
C GLU A 27 -4.12 5.79 14.44
N VAL A 28 -5.05 4.96 13.98
CA VAL A 28 -6.51 5.28 13.98
C VAL A 28 -7.36 4.18 14.62
N GLY A 29 -6.76 3.18 15.25
CA GLY A 29 -7.50 2.10 15.90
C GLY A 29 -6.61 0.94 16.35
N THR A 30 -7.25 -0.11 16.89
CA THR A 30 -6.56 -1.24 17.53
C THR A 30 -5.68 -2.05 16.57
N GLU A 31 -6.00 -2.06 15.28
CA GLU A 31 -5.17 -2.68 14.22
C GLU A 31 -3.85 -1.95 13.97
N CYS A 32 -3.67 -0.72 14.49
CA CYS A 32 -2.45 0.06 14.34
C CYS A 32 -1.48 -0.08 15.52
N MET A 33 -1.92 -0.63 16.65
CA MET A 33 -1.15 -0.68 17.91
C MET A 33 0.26 -1.29 17.74
N HIS A 34 0.41 -2.30 16.87
CA HIS A 34 1.68 -2.97 16.59
C HIS A 34 2.10 -2.80 15.13
N CYS A 35 1.94 -1.58 14.59
CA CYS A 35 2.24 -1.26 13.20
C CYS A 35 3.71 -1.56 12.84
N TYR A 36 3.94 -2.55 11.95
CA TYR A 36 5.28 -2.90 11.48
C TYR A 36 6.00 -1.70 10.84
N ALA A 37 5.26 -0.85 10.12
CA ALA A 37 5.84 0.27 9.39
C ALA A 37 6.36 1.34 10.36
N LYS A 38 5.64 1.57 11.46
CA LYS A 38 6.09 2.44 12.55
C LYS A 38 7.34 1.86 13.20
N THR A 39 7.28 0.62 13.68
CA THR A 39 8.42 -0.04 14.32
C THR A 39 9.68 -0.03 13.45
N MET A 40 9.54 -0.27 12.15
CA MET A 40 10.69 -0.25 11.24
C MET A 40 11.23 1.17 11.04
N ALA A 41 10.36 2.15 10.80
CA ALA A 41 10.79 3.52 10.57
C ALA A 41 11.47 4.13 11.79
N GLU A 42 10.95 3.89 13.00
CA GLU A 42 11.49 4.41 14.26
C GLU A 42 12.93 3.93 14.56
N ARG A 43 13.34 2.77 14.04
CA ARG A 43 14.74 2.29 14.18
C ARG A 43 15.77 3.23 13.56
N TRP A 44 15.35 4.02 12.58
CA TRP A 44 16.22 4.92 11.83
C TRP A 44 16.07 6.38 12.26
N ARG A 45 15.27 6.66 13.29
CA ARG A 45 15.09 8.02 13.77
C ARG A 45 16.44 8.58 14.22
N GLY A 46 16.79 9.78 13.72
CA GLY A 46 18.07 10.43 13.97
C GLY A 46 19.25 9.91 13.14
N THR A 47 19.04 8.93 12.24
CA THR A 47 20.08 8.51 11.30
C THR A 47 20.11 9.46 10.11
N GLU A 48 21.06 10.40 10.12
CA GLU A 48 21.23 11.43 9.08
C GLU A 48 21.31 10.81 7.67
N GLY A 49 20.56 11.39 6.73
CA GLY A 49 20.57 10.94 5.33
C GLY A 49 19.72 9.70 5.06
N HIS A 50 19.18 9.04 6.11
CA HIS A 50 18.36 7.87 5.93
C HIS A 50 16.91 8.24 5.55
N PRO A 51 16.26 7.56 4.58
CA PRO A 51 14.86 7.78 4.21
C PRO A 51 13.82 7.89 5.35
N TYR A 52 14.13 7.34 6.52
CA TYR A 52 13.32 7.35 7.74
C TYR A 52 14.04 8.03 8.93
N GLU A 53 14.93 8.99 8.68
CA GLU A 53 15.59 9.82 9.71
C GLU A 53 14.58 10.45 10.70
N PHE A 54 13.35 10.68 10.24
CA PHE A 54 12.25 11.24 11.03
C PHE A 54 11.29 10.19 11.57
N GLY A 55 11.75 8.94 11.68
CA GLY A 55 10.91 7.82 12.09
C GLY A 55 9.64 7.73 11.26
N PHE A 56 8.50 7.56 11.93
CA PHE A 56 7.19 7.38 11.29
C PHE A 56 6.39 8.69 11.11
N ASP A 57 7.04 9.84 11.20
CA ASP A 57 6.39 11.13 10.97
C ASP A 57 5.95 11.24 9.50
N PHE A 58 4.75 11.77 9.25
CA PHE A 58 4.22 11.83 7.89
C PHE A 58 5.05 12.74 6.98
N ARG A 59 5.49 12.19 5.84
CA ARG A 59 6.22 12.92 4.80
C ARG A 59 5.86 12.42 3.40
N ILE A 60 5.81 13.34 2.45
CA ILE A 60 5.72 13.04 1.02
C ILE A 60 7.12 12.81 0.45
N ALA A 61 7.24 11.99 -0.59
CA ALA A 61 8.49 11.72 -1.30
C ALA A 61 8.33 11.97 -2.82
N PRO A 62 8.25 13.24 -3.27
CA PRO A 62 7.90 13.59 -4.64
C PRO A 62 8.86 13.01 -5.70
N PHE A 63 10.15 12.88 -5.40
CA PHE A 63 11.14 12.23 -6.28
C PHE A 63 10.83 10.76 -6.60
N LYS A 64 10.01 10.08 -5.78
CA LYS A 64 9.54 8.72 -6.03
C LYS A 64 8.30 8.68 -6.93
N MET A 65 7.70 9.82 -7.27
CA MET A 65 6.43 9.87 -8.00
C MET A 65 6.52 9.18 -9.37
N GLU A 66 7.66 9.29 -10.04
CA GLU A 66 7.91 8.69 -11.37
C GLU A 66 8.30 7.20 -11.35
N ASP A 67 8.54 6.62 -10.17
CA ASP A 67 9.08 5.27 -10.03
C ASP A 67 8.32 4.20 -10.85
N PRO A 68 6.97 4.23 -10.97
CA PRO A 68 6.24 3.28 -11.79
C PRO A 68 6.59 3.36 -13.28
N LEU A 69 6.79 4.57 -13.83
CA LEU A 69 7.12 4.75 -15.25
C LEU A 69 8.50 4.21 -15.63
N ARG A 70 9.38 4.01 -14.65
CA ARG A 70 10.75 3.51 -14.84
C ARG A 70 10.83 2.00 -15.01
N VAL A 71 9.83 1.26 -14.54
CA VAL A 71 9.87 -0.20 -14.49
C VAL A 71 9.06 -0.77 -15.66
N MET A 72 9.75 -1.46 -16.58
CA MET A 72 9.11 -2.01 -17.78
C MET A 72 8.42 -3.35 -17.54
N GLU A 73 8.99 -4.15 -16.62
CA GLU A 73 8.36 -5.39 -16.21
C GLU A 73 7.01 -5.08 -15.56
N ARG A 74 6.04 -5.96 -15.77
CA ARG A 74 4.73 -5.83 -15.14
C ARG A 74 4.90 -6.12 -13.66
N CYS A 75 4.29 -5.29 -12.82
CA CYS A 75 4.43 -5.41 -11.38
C CYS A 75 3.06 -5.41 -10.70
N ALA A 76 2.95 -6.20 -9.65
CA ALA A 76 1.92 -6.03 -8.64
C ALA A 76 2.50 -5.12 -7.58
N VAL A 77 1.88 -3.95 -7.38
CA VAL A 77 2.45 -2.84 -6.64
C VAL A 77 1.59 -2.57 -5.41
N PHE A 78 2.14 -2.79 -4.21
CA PHE A 78 1.54 -2.21 -3.01
C PHE A 78 1.89 -0.73 -2.96
N VAL A 79 0.88 0.12 -3.14
CA VAL A 79 1.05 1.57 -3.06
C VAL A 79 1.11 1.94 -1.59
N ASN A 80 2.22 2.59 -1.22
CA ASN A 80 2.40 3.19 0.09
C ASN A 80 2.30 2.19 1.26
N SER A 81 3.08 1.10 1.16
CA SER A 81 3.28 0.13 2.25
C SER A 81 3.84 0.73 3.55
N MET A 82 4.29 1.98 3.53
CA MET A 82 4.90 2.69 4.65
C MET A 82 4.11 3.91 5.11
N THR A 83 2.87 4.05 4.63
CA THR A 83 1.93 5.11 5.04
C THR A 83 0.49 4.62 4.81
N ASP A 84 -0.49 5.49 5.04
CA ASP A 84 -1.84 5.32 4.53
C ASP A 84 -2.00 6.36 3.40
N VAL A 85 -2.32 5.93 2.17
CA VAL A 85 -2.49 6.84 1.01
C VAL A 85 -3.44 7.98 1.36
N PHE A 86 -4.47 7.71 2.16
CA PHE A 86 -5.48 8.69 2.54
C PHE A 86 -5.21 9.33 3.91
N TYR A 87 -3.96 9.26 4.43
CA TYR A 87 -3.56 9.88 5.71
C TYR A 87 -4.04 11.32 5.83
N GLY A 88 -4.87 11.63 6.83
CA GLY A 88 -5.49 12.95 7.04
C GLY A 88 -7.01 12.91 7.07
N GLY A 89 -7.63 14.08 7.22
CA GLY A 89 -9.09 14.23 7.25
C GLY A 89 -9.76 14.01 8.60
N ASN A 90 -9.00 13.79 9.68
CA ASN A 90 -9.50 13.75 11.06
C ASN A 90 -8.91 14.91 11.88
N LYS A 91 -9.70 15.50 12.79
CA LYS A 91 -9.30 16.57 13.73
C LYS A 91 -8.08 16.22 14.61
N HIS A 92 -7.72 14.95 14.68
CA HIS A 92 -6.58 14.46 15.46
C HIS A 92 -5.31 14.21 14.64
N ASP A 93 -5.37 14.26 13.31
CA ASP A 93 -4.20 14.12 12.45
C ASP A 93 -3.40 15.43 12.47
N ILE A 94 -2.09 15.33 12.72
CA ILE A 94 -1.17 16.48 12.67
C ILE A 94 -0.64 16.50 11.22
N GLY A 95 -1.40 17.12 10.34
CA GLY A 95 -1.17 17.15 8.88
C GLY A 95 -2.01 16.15 8.09
N GLU A 96 -1.88 16.21 6.77
CA GLU A 96 -2.56 15.30 5.85
C GLU A 96 -1.71 15.07 4.61
N ASN A 97 -1.84 13.90 3.99
CA ASN A 97 -1.46 13.70 2.60
C ASN A 97 -2.31 14.63 1.74
N PRO A 98 -1.73 15.66 1.09
CA PRO A 98 -2.51 16.64 0.36
C PRO A 98 -3.36 15.96 -0.72
N THR A 99 -4.60 16.41 -0.88
CA THR A 99 -5.52 15.86 -1.90
C THR A 99 -4.88 15.84 -3.29
N ASP A 100 -4.15 16.90 -3.62
CA ASP A 100 -3.46 17.03 -4.88
C ASP A 100 -2.31 16.04 -5.06
N TYR A 101 -1.66 15.60 -3.98
CA TYR A 101 -0.60 14.60 -4.02
C TYR A 101 -1.18 13.20 -4.25
N ILE A 102 -2.33 12.92 -3.63
CA ILE A 102 -3.12 11.70 -3.89
C ILE A 102 -3.60 11.71 -5.36
N ARG A 103 -4.04 12.88 -5.86
CA ARG A 103 -4.43 13.06 -7.27
C ARG A 103 -3.27 12.76 -8.22
N ASP A 104 -2.09 13.30 -7.97
CA ASP A 104 -0.90 13.03 -8.78
C ASP A 104 -0.49 11.54 -8.72
N SER A 105 -0.63 10.91 -7.56
CA SER A 105 -0.42 9.46 -7.42
C SER A 105 -1.39 8.67 -8.31
N CYS A 106 -2.67 9.07 -8.34
CA CYS A 106 -3.69 8.47 -9.21
C CYS A 106 -3.36 8.69 -10.70
N ARG A 107 -2.91 9.89 -11.09
CA ARG A 107 -2.47 10.17 -12.47
C ARG A 107 -1.35 9.21 -12.89
N VAL A 108 -0.34 9.00 -12.05
CA VAL A 108 0.75 8.07 -12.37
C VAL A 108 0.24 6.64 -12.50
N MET A 109 -0.64 6.18 -11.61
CA MET A 109 -1.23 4.84 -11.72
C MET A 109 -2.05 4.67 -13.01
N LEU A 110 -2.74 5.72 -13.45
CA LEU A 110 -3.48 5.72 -14.71
C LEU A 110 -2.57 5.68 -15.94
N ILE A 111 -1.42 6.36 -15.90
CA ILE A 111 -0.46 6.36 -17.01
C ILE A 111 0.32 5.03 -17.06
N ALA A 112 0.75 4.52 -15.91
CA ALA A 112 1.55 3.31 -15.79
C ALA A 112 0.69 2.04 -15.67
N ASP A 113 -0.22 1.87 -16.63
CA ASP A 113 -1.34 0.93 -16.57
C ASP A 113 -1.00 -0.54 -16.83
N TRP A 114 0.27 -0.83 -17.12
CA TRP A 114 0.80 -2.19 -17.24
C TRP A 114 1.12 -2.83 -15.88
N HIS A 115 1.02 -2.07 -14.79
CA HIS A 115 1.08 -2.56 -13.42
C HIS A 115 -0.31 -2.79 -12.84
N ILE A 116 -0.40 -3.67 -11.84
CA ILE A 116 -1.56 -3.75 -10.93
C ILE A 116 -1.21 -2.99 -9.67
N TYR A 117 -2.03 -2.01 -9.29
CA TYR A 117 -1.88 -1.26 -8.05
C TYR A 117 -2.85 -1.76 -7.00
N ILE A 118 -2.34 -2.01 -5.80
CA ILE A 118 -3.15 -2.44 -4.66
C ILE A 118 -2.99 -1.40 -3.57
N ILE A 119 -4.10 -0.82 -3.15
CA ILE A 119 -4.18 0.21 -2.11
C ILE A 119 -4.94 -0.37 -0.92
N LEU A 120 -4.42 -0.18 0.28
CA LEU A 120 -5.11 -0.48 1.53
C LEU A 120 -5.14 0.77 2.40
N THR A 121 -6.31 1.08 2.96
CA THR A 121 -6.49 2.22 3.87
C THR A 121 -7.33 1.87 5.08
N LYS A 122 -7.09 2.58 6.18
CA LYS A 122 -7.99 2.61 7.35
C LYS A 122 -8.82 3.91 7.40
N ARG A 123 -8.62 4.82 6.45
CA ARG A 123 -9.29 6.13 6.29
C ARG A 123 -10.25 6.09 5.10
N VAL A 124 -11.13 5.09 5.10
CA VAL A 124 -12.03 4.78 4.00
C VAL A 124 -13.01 5.92 3.70
N GLU A 125 -13.40 6.72 4.69
CA GLU A 125 -14.28 7.88 4.55
C GLU A 125 -13.65 8.92 3.63
N ARG A 126 -12.34 9.16 3.82
CA ARG A 126 -11.59 10.06 2.96
C ARG A 126 -11.44 9.47 1.57
N MET A 127 -11.08 8.19 1.45
CA MET A 127 -11.04 7.51 0.15
C MET A 127 -12.36 7.68 -0.61
N ARG A 128 -13.50 7.34 0.01
CA ARG A 128 -14.83 7.50 -0.57
C ARG A 128 -15.11 8.95 -0.97
N LYS A 129 -14.83 9.91 -0.08
CA LYS A 129 -15.01 11.33 -0.34
C LYS A 129 -14.19 11.77 -1.56
N LEU A 130 -12.98 11.26 -1.76
CA LEU A 130 -12.14 11.69 -2.89
C LEU A 130 -12.53 10.99 -4.20
N LEU A 131 -12.82 9.69 -4.16
CA LEU A 131 -13.10 8.87 -5.34
C LEU A 131 -14.51 9.06 -5.91
N ASN A 132 -15.49 9.39 -5.08
CA ASN A 132 -16.85 9.70 -5.55
C ASN A 132 -17.02 11.18 -6.00
N ARG A 133 -15.93 11.94 -6.19
CA ARG A 133 -16.01 13.34 -6.69
C ARG A 133 -16.14 13.39 -8.20
N THR A 134 -16.62 14.52 -8.69
CA THR A 134 -16.63 14.90 -10.11
C THR A 134 -15.24 15.27 -10.66
N ASP A 135 -14.17 14.82 -10.01
CA ASP A 135 -12.80 15.02 -10.48
C ASP A 135 -12.46 13.90 -11.46
N GLU A 136 -12.09 14.26 -12.70
CA GLU A 136 -11.87 13.29 -13.78
C GLU A 136 -10.76 12.28 -13.44
N VAL A 137 -9.69 12.71 -12.77
CA VAL A 137 -8.58 11.82 -12.40
C VAL A 137 -9.04 10.79 -11.38
N PHE A 138 -9.75 11.24 -10.33
CA PHE A 138 -10.24 10.33 -9.30
C PHE A 138 -11.29 9.37 -9.86
N THR A 139 -12.20 9.87 -10.70
CA THR A 139 -13.22 9.05 -11.37
C THR A 139 -12.57 7.99 -12.26
N ALA A 140 -11.62 8.38 -13.10
CA ALA A 140 -10.89 7.45 -13.97
C ALA A 140 -10.12 6.40 -13.15
N ALA A 141 -9.42 6.82 -12.09
CA ALA A 141 -8.67 5.91 -11.23
C ALA A 141 -9.58 4.95 -10.44
N ALA A 142 -10.74 5.42 -10.00
CA ALA A 142 -11.74 4.61 -9.31
C ALA A 142 -12.28 3.46 -10.21
N GLN A 143 -12.42 3.74 -11.52
CA GLN A 143 -12.97 2.80 -12.49
C GLN A 143 -11.89 1.99 -13.25
N ALA A 144 -10.61 2.28 -13.04
CA ALA A 144 -9.52 1.60 -13.71
C ALA A 144 -9.42 0.13 -13.24
N PRO A 145 -9.43 -0.87 -14.16
CA PRO A 145 -9.41 -2.29 -13.79
C PRO A 145 -8.10 -2.75 -13.15
N HIS A 146 -7.02 -1.98 -13.29
CA HIS A 146 -5.71 -2.30 -12.73
C HIS A 146 -5.42 -1.59 -11.40
N ILE A 147 -6.40 -0.88 -10.83
CA ILE A 147 -6.28 -0.20 -9.54
C ILE A 147 -7.27 -0.82 -8.55
N PHE A 148 -6.74 -1.53 -7.56
CA PHE A 148 -7.52 -2.25 -6.56
C PHE A 148 -7.60 -1.40 -5.29
N TRP A 149 -8.83 -1.02 -4.96
CA TRP A 149 -9.13 -0.18 -3.80
C TRP A 149 -9.55 -1.06 -2.64
N GLY A 150 -8.87 -0.94 -1.50
CA GLY A 150 -9.18 -1.79 -0.36
C GLY A 150 -9.01 -1.17 1.00
N VAL A 151 -9.57 -1.88 1.98
CA VAL A 151 -9.57 -1.48 3.39
C VAL A 151 -8.96 -2.57 4.27
N SER A 152 -8.33 -2.18 5.38
CA SER A 152 -8.04 -3.11 6.46
C SER A 152 -9.26 -3.26 7.37
N ALA A 153 -9.65 -4.50 7.68
CA ALA A 153 -10.81 -4.82 8.51
C ALA A 153 -10.53 -6.02 9.42
N GLY A 154 -9.70 -5.82 10.44
CA GLY A 154 -9.28 -6.84 11.39
C GLY A 154 -10.16 -7.04 12.63
N ASN A 155 -11.15 -6.18 12.87
CA ASN A 155 -12.05 -6.24 14.04
C ASN A 155 -13.46 -5.71 13.70
N LYS A 156 -14.44 -5.99 14.56
CA LYS A 156 -15.84 -5.57 14.41
C LYS A 156 -16.02 -4.08 14.52
N LYS A 157 -15.42 -3.47 15.55
CA LYS A 157 -15.66 -2.07 15.93
C LYS A 157 -15.30 -1.10 14.82
N ASP A 158 -14.09 -1.21 14.28
CA ASP A 158 -13.54 -0.29 13.28
C ASP A 158 -13.51 -0.92 11.89
N GLY A 159 -13.31 -2.24 11.78
CA GLY A 159 -13.12 -2.93 10.51
C GLY A 159 -14.41 -3.14 9.71
N LEU A 160 -15.48 -3.65 10.34
CA LEU A 160 -16.75 -3.89 9.64
C LEU A 160 -17.37 -2.62 9.05
N PRO A 161 -17.41 -1.47 9.75
CA PRO A 161 -17.84 -0.22 9.15
C PRO A 161 -17.07 0.14 7.88
N ARG A 162 -15.76 -0.16 7.81
CA ARG A 162 -14.96 0.14 6.62
C ARG A 162 -15.35 -0.69 5.41
N ILE A 163 -15.72 -1.96 5.62
CA ILE A 163 -16.22 -2.81 4.52
C ILE A 163 -17.50 -2.19 3.95
N LYS A 164 -18.42 -1.74 4.81
CA LYS A 164 -19.66 -1.10 4.37
C LYS A 164 -19.39 0.18 3.57
N ILE A 165 -18.47 1.04 4.03
CA ILE A 165 -18.13 2.26 3.31
C ILE A 165 -17.45 1.94 1.96
N LEU A 166 -16.61 0.91 1.91
CA LEU A 166 -16.00 0.45 0.64
C LEU A 166 -17.07 -0.05 -0.35
N GLN A 167 -18.08 -0.77 0.12
CA GLN A 167 -19.22 -1.20 -0.73
C GLN A 167 -19.98 -0.01 -1.33
N ASP A 168 -20.14 1.05 -0.55
CA ASP A 168 -20.82 2.28 -0.98
C ASP A 168 -19.89 3.28 -1.73
N THR A 169 -18.61 2.93 -1.91
CA THR A 169 -17.65 3.72 -2.70
C THR A 169 -17.72 3.28 -4.15
N ASP A 170 -17.78 4.22 -5.10
CA ASP A 170 -17.92 3.92 -6.53
C ASP A 170 -16.57 3.58 -7.15
N VAL A 171 -16.13 2.34 -6.95
CA VAL A 171 -14.87 1.81 -7.47
C VAL A 171 -15.09 0.47 -8.16
N ARG A 172 -14.31 0.19 -9.20
CA ARG A 172 -14.43 -1.04 -9.99
C ARG A 172 -14.03 -2.28 -9.19
N THR A 173 -12.84 -2.26 -8.56
CA THR A 173 -12.29 -3.42 -7.87
C THR A 173 -12.09 -3.15 -6.39
N ARG A 174 -12.88 -3.84 -5.55
CA ARG A 174 -12.89 -3.75 -4.09
C ARG A 174 -12.15 -4.91 -3.44
N CYS A 175 -11.26 -4.61 -2.50
CA CYS A 175 -10.54 -5.63 -1.74
C CYS A 175 -10.63 -5.38 -0.23
N VAL A 176 -10.66 -6.45 0.55
CA VAL A 176 -10.59 -6.37 2.01
C VAL A 176 -9.35 -7.13 2.48
N SER A 177 -8.59 -6.51 3.37
CA SER A 177 -7.51 -7.15 4.10
C SER A 177 -7.97 -7.33 5.55
N PHE A 178 -8.32 -8.55 5.91
CA PHE A 178 -8.61 -8.97 7.27
C PHE A 178 -7.27 -9.18 8.01
N GLU A 179 -6.49 -8.10 8.11
CA GLU A 179 -5.13 -8.11 8.63
C GLU A 179 -4.78 -6.84 9.44
N PRO A 180 -4.27 -6.99 10.67
CA PRO A 180 -4.26 -8.25 11.43
C PRO A 180 -5.70 -8.68 11.78
N LEU A 181 -6.05 -9.97 11.66
CA LEU A 181 -7.33 -10.47 12.16
C LEU A 181 -7.26 -10.67 13.69
N LEU A 182 -7.98 -9.84 14.42
CA LEU A 182 -7.85 -9.70 15.88
C LEU A 182 -8.98 -10.35 16.68
N GLU A 183 -10.08 -10.72 16.02
CA GLU A 183 -11.23 -11.38 16.63
C GLU A 183 -12.08 -12.09 15.58
N ASP A 184 -13.03 -12.90 16.03
CA ASP A 184 -14.08 -13.44 15.14
C ASP A 184 -15.00 -12.31 14.70
N LEU A 185 -15.09 -12.05 13.41
CA LEU A 185 -15.92 -10.97 12.85
C LEU A 185 -17.41 -11.32 12.79
N GLY A 186 -17.80 -12.57 13.02
CA GLY A 186 -19.17 -13.04 12.84
C GLY A 186 -19.55 -13.18 11.38
N GLU A 187 -20.82 -12.96 11.04
CA GLU A 187 -21.31 -13.01 9.65
C GLU A 187 -20.97 -11.71 8.91
N LEU A 188 -20.43 -11.84 7.71
CA LEU A 188 -19.90 -10.80 6.86
C LEU A 188 -20.78 -10.65 5.62
N ASP A 189 -21.22 -9.44 5.33
CA ASP A 189 -21.77 -9.10 4.03
C ASP A 189 -20.64 -8.71 3.08
N LEU A 190 -20.29 -9.59 2.14
CA LEU A 190 -19.18 -9.41 1.20
C LEU A 190 -19.66 -9.07 -0.21
N ARG A 191 -20.92 -8.64 -0.37
CA ARG A 191 -21.47 -8.20 -1.67
C ARG A 191 -20.57 -7.12 -2.28
N GLY A 192 -20.22 -7.31 -3.56
CA GLY A 192 -19.36 -6.38 -4.30
C GLY A 192 -17.86 -6.41 -3.92
N ILE A 193 -17.45 -7.25 -2.97
CA ILE A 193 -16.02 -7.47 -2.66
C ILE A 193 -15.46 -8.51 -3.63
N HIS A 194 -14.29 -8.22 -4.20
CA HIS A 194 -13.67 -9.07 -5.22
C HIS A 194 -12.50 -9.88 -4.68
N TRP A 195 -11.86 -9.42 -3.60
CA TRP A 195 -10.71 -10.08 -2.99
C TRP A 195 -10.71 -9.95 -1.47
N GLY A 196 -10.56 -11.06 -0.75
CA GLY A 196 -10.30 -11.09 0.68
C GLY A 196 -8.92 -11.67 0.98
N LYS A 197 -8.12 -10.93 1.73
CA LYS A 197 -6.83 -11.39 2.27
C LYS A 197 -6.97 -11.62 3.77
N VAL A 198 -6.60 -12.79 4.26
CA VAL A 198 -6.68 -13.16 5.68
C VAL A 198 -5.28 -13.36 6.23
N GLY A 199 -4.98 -12.73 7.36
CA GLY A 199 -3.69 -12.93 8.01
C GLY A 199 -3.58 -12.36 9.42
N GLY A 200 -2.68 -12.98 10.20
CA GLY A 200 -2.37 -12.55 11.56
C GLY A 200 -1.39 -11.37 11.64
N GLU A 201 -1.23 -10.85 12.85
CA GLU A 201 -0.30 -9.77 13.16
C GLU A 201 1.15 -10.25 13.10
N SER A 202 2.07 -9.35 12.74
CA SER A 202 3.52 -9.63 12.76
C SER A 202 4.28 -8.61 13.59
N GLY A 203 5.37 -9.05 14.21
CA GLY A 203 6.30 -8.20 14.96
C GLY A 203 6.42 -8.63 16.43
N ALA A 204 7.31 -7.97 17.17
CA ALA A 204 7.65 -8.34 18.55
C ALA A 204 6.44 -8.41 19.51
N GLY A 205 5.38 -7.63 19.25
CA GLY A 205 4.15 -7.61 20.03
C GLY A 205 2.97 -8.35 19.38
N PHE A 206 3.19 -9.24 18.40
CA PHE A 206 2.09 -9.80 17.63
C PHE A 206 1.02 -10.45 18.52
N ARG A 207 -0.25 -10.14 18.22
CA ARG A 207 -1.39 -10.81 18.82
C ARG A 207 -1.73 -12.06 18.00
N PRO A 208 -1.84 -13.24 18.62
CA PRO A 208 -2.13 -14.48 17.90
C PRO A 208 -3.54 -14.45 17.31
N MET A 209 -3.65 -14.82 16.03
CA MET A 209 -4.93 -15.03 15.37
C MET A 209 -5.45 -16.43 15.73
N GLN A 210 -6.68 -16.53 16.25
CA GLN A 210 -7.26 -17.84 16.54
C GLN A 210 -7.67 -18.56 15.23
N PRO A 211 -7.43 -19.87 15.12
CA PRO A 211 -7.82 -20.67 13.95
C PRO A 211 -9.27 -20.48 13.53
N GLN A 212 -10.20 -20.48 14.49
CA GLN A 212 -11.64 -20.38 14.25
C GLN A 212 -12.03 -19.06 13.56
N TRP A 213 -11.31 -17.97 13.85
CA TRP A 213 -11.55 -16.67 13.21
C TRP A 213 -11.18 -16.71 11.73
N ALA A 214 -9.99 -17.23 11.43
CA ALA A 214 -9.53 -17.42 10.06
C ALA A 214 -10.45 -18.39 9.30
N GLU A 215 -10.87 -19.49 9.93
CA GLU A 215 -11.81 -20.45 9.36
C GLU A 215 -13.14 -19.80 9.00
N ASN A 216 -13.69 -18.97 9.88
CA ASN A 216 -14.95 -18.28 9.64
C ASN A 216 -14.86 -17.35 8.41
N VAL A 217 -13.82 -16.51 8.34
CA VAL A 217 -13.62 -15.60 7.19
C VAL A 217 -13.36 -16.37 5.89
N MET A 218 -12.48 -17.38 5.91
CA MET A 218 -12.14 -18.18 4.74
C MET A 218 -13.32 -19.00 4.20
N ARG A 219 -14.23 -19.44 5.07
CA ARG A 219 -15.51 -20.07 4.71
C ARG A 219 -16.41 -19.07 3.98
N GLN A 220 -16.64 -17.90 4.57
CA GLN A 220 -17.59 -16.92 4.03
C GLN A 220 -17.12 -16.32 2.70
N LEU A 221 -15.82 -16.06 2.54
CA LEU A 221 -15.26 -15.65 1.25
C LEU A 221 -15.55 -16.68 0.15
N ARG A 222 -15.47 -17.98 0.47
CA ARG A 222 -15.73 -19.06 -0.49
C ARG A 222 -17.21 -19.11 -0.87
N GLU A 223 -18.09 -19.08 0.14
CA GLU A 223 -19.53 -19.17 -0.03
C GLU A 223 -20.09 -17.99 -0.83
N GLN A 224 -19.50 -16.80 -0.64
CA GLN A 224 -19.86 -15.58 -1.37
C GLN A 224 -19.04 -15.38 -2.66
N LYS A 225 -18.26 -16.39 -3.08
CA LYS A 225 -17.47 -16.39 -4.34
C LYS A 225 -16.48 -15.21 -4.47
N VAL A 226 -15.91 -14.77 -3.35
CA VAL A 226 -14.84 -13.78 -3.31
C VAL A 226 -13.50 -14.50 -3.40
N ALA A 227 -12.56 -13.98 -4.20
CA ALA A 227 -11.22 -14.57 -4.26
C ALA A 227 -10.55 -14.54 -2.87
N ARG A 228 -10.00 -15.68 -2.44
CA ARG A 228 -9.38 -15.87 -1.13
C ARG A 228 -7.87 -15.96 -1.20
N HIS A 229 -7.23 -15.09 -0.44
CA HIS A 229 -5.81 -15.20 -0.18
C HIS A 229 -5.56 -15.42 1.32
N PHE A 230 -4.92 -16.54 1.68
CA PHE A 230 -4.43 -16.74 3.06
C PHE A 230 -2.96 -16.32 3.10
N LYS A 231 -2.70 -15.19 3.75
CA LYS A 231 -1.36 -14.62 3.78
C LYS A 231 -0.47 -15.36 4.77
N GLN A 232 -0.83 -15.37 6.05
CA GLN A 232 -0.06 -16.01 7.13
C GLN A 232 -0.84 -16.12 8.45
N TRP A 233 -0.37 -16.94 9.38
CA TRP A 233 -0.91 -17.01 10.75
C TRP A 233 -0.49 -15.86 11.68
N GLY A 234 0.57 -15.13 11.32
CA GLY A 234 1.22 -14.14 12.20
C GLY A 234 2.40 -14.74 12.97
N GLY A 235 3.15 -13.89 13.69
CA GLY A 235 4.35 -14.31 14.41
C GLY A 235 5.30 -13.15 14.71
N HIS A 236 6.43 -13.42 15.36
CA HIS A 236 7.47 -12.41 15.61
C HIS A 236 8.04 -11.83 14.31
N ASN A 237 8.05 -12.62 13.23
CA ASN A 237 8.33 -12.16 11.88
C ASN A 237 7.18 -12.53 10.90
N HIS A 238 7.30 -12.04 9.66
CA HIS A 238 6.27 -12.17 8.62
C HIS A 238 6.18 -13.56 7.94
N SER A 239 7.01 -14.51 8.38
CA SER A 239 7.09 -15.87 7.82
C SER A 239 6.88 -16.97 8.85
N GLU A 240 7.04 -16.68 10.15
CA GLU A 240 7.12 -17.65 11.24
C GLU A 240 5.87 -18.53 11.36
N GLY A 241 4.68 -17.93 11.41
CA GLY A 241 3.44 -18.70 11.48
C GLY A 241 3.12 -19.48 10.21
N GLY A 242 3.84 -19.22 9.11
CA GLY A 242 3.64 -19.88 7.83
C GLY A 242 2.32 -19.53 7.15
N ARG A 243 2.14 -20.09 5.95
CA ARG A 243 1.04 -19.75 5.02
C ARG A 243 0.09 -20.91 4.73
N LYS A 244 0.28 -22.05 5.39
CA LYS A 244 -0.56 -23.23 5.18
C LYS A 244 -1.82 -23.11 6.04
N TYR A 245 -2.97 -23.07 5.39
CA TYR A 245 -4.28 -23.20 6.01
C TYR A 245 -4.85 -24.56 5.58
N ARG A 246 -5.20 -25.44 6.54
CA ARG A 246 -5.64 -26.82 6.26
C ARG A 246 -4.71 -27.58 5.30
N GLY A 247 -3.40 -27.48 5.54
CA GLY A 247 -2.36 -28.22 4.80
C GLY A 247 -1.94 -27.66 3.44
N ARG A 248 -2.58 -26.58 2.92
CA ARG A 248 -2.26 -25.98 1.62
C ARG A 248 -2.24 -24.45 1.66
N THR A 249 -1.70 -23.81 0.62
CA THR A 249 -1.81 -22.36 0.44
C THR A 249 -3.10 -22.00 -0.29
N TYR A 250 -3.55 -20.77 -0.13
CA TYR A 250 -4.69 -20.19 -0.84
C TYR A 250 -4.24 -18.88 -1.45
N ASP A 251 -4.03 -18.88 -2.76
CA ASP A 251 -3.44 -17.78 -3.52
C ASP A 251 -4.39 -17.37 -4.67
N GLU A 252 -5.68 -17.20 -4.37
CA GLU A 252 -6.66 -16.77 -5.36
C GLU A 252 -6.59 -15.25 -5.55
N TYR A 253 -6.88 -14.79 -6.77
CA TYR A 253 -6.90 -13.38 -7.14
C TYR A 253 -8.20 -13.00 -7.87
N PRO A 254 -8.58 -11.72 -7.89
CA PRO A 254 -9.76 -11.25 -8.61
C PRO A 254 -9.72 -11.56 -10.09
N ALA A 255 -10.88 -11.95 -10.65
CA ALA A 255 -11.01 -12.29 -12.07
C ALA A 255 -10.59 -11.15 -13.03
N VAL A 256 -10.70 -9.89 -12.59
CA VAL A 256 -10.28 -8.72 -13.39
C VAL A 256 -8.81 -8.78 -13.82
N ILE A 257 -7.94 -9.54 -13.12
CA ILE A 257 -6.53 -9.70 -13.52
C ILE A 257 -6.39 -10.32 -14.92
N GLU A 258 -7.33 -11.18 -15.34
CA GLU A 258 -7.31 -11.76 -16.68
C GLU A 258 -7.50 -10.71 -17.77
N GLU A 259 -8.26 -9.63 -17.51
CA GLU A 259 -8.42 -8.51 -18.44
C GLU A 259 -7.10 -7.74 -18.66
N LEU A 260 -6.16 -7.86 -17.71
CA LEU A 260 -4.91 -7.11 -17.69
C LEU A 260 -3.75 -7.89 -18.32
N ARG A 261 -3.96 -9.16 -18.69
CA ARG A 261 -2.90 -10.12 -19.03
C ARG A 261 -2.00 -9.69 -20.20
N ASP A 262 -2.49 -8.86 -21.10
CA ASP A 262 -1.80 -8.47 -22.32
C ASP A 262 -1.26 -7.02 -22.30
N ARG A 263 -1.45 -6.28 -21.19
CA ARG A 263 -0.95 -4.91 -21.06
C ARG A 263 0.58 -4.89 -21.05
N LYS A 264 1.16 -3.91 -21.74
CA LYS A 264 2.62 -3.76 -21.89
C LYS A 264 3.02 -2.31 -21.67
N ALA A 265 4.20 -2.12 -21.09
CA ALA A 265 4.78 -0.79 -20.97
C ALA A 265 5.01 -0.19 -22.38
N PRO A 266 4.74 1.11 -22.59
CA PRO A 266 5.02 1.76 -23.86
C PRO A 266 6.53 1.84 -24.11
N PRO A 267 6.97 2.13 -25.36
CA PRO A 267 8.38 2.25 -25.71
C PRO A 267 9.18 3.18 -24.78
N ARG A 268 10.49 2.95 -24.71
CA ARG A 268 11.40 3.71 -23.82
C ARG A 268 11.30 5.22 -24.06
N ARG A 269 11.23 5.66 -25.32
CA ARG A 269 11.18 7.07 -25.69
C ARG A 269 9.96 7.75 -25.06
N ASP A 270 8.77 7.21 -25.32
CA ASP A 270 7.49 7.75 -24.84
C ASP A 270 7.47 7.81 -23.31
N ARG A 271 8.00 6.77 -22.63
CA ARG A 271 8.11 6.78 -21.17
C ARG A 271 9.07 7.85 -20.66
N LEU A 272 10.20 8.08 -21.32
CA LEU A 272 11.14 9.13 -20.91
C LEU A 272 10.55 10.53 -21.09
N GLU A 273 9.77 10.75 -22.14
CA GLU A 273 9.01 12.00 -22.35
C GLU A 273 7.96 12.19 -21.24
N LEU A 274 7.17 11.16 -20.92
CA LEU A 274 6.22 11.17 -19.80
C LEU A 274 6.91 11.45 -18.45
N ILE A 275 8.04 10.80 -18.18
CA ILE A 275 8.83 11.01 -16.96
C ILE A 275 9.34 12.45 -16.89
N ALA A 276 9.85 13.00 -18.00
CA ALA A 276 10.35 14.37 -18.03
C ALA A 276 9.25 15.38 -17.72
N HIS A 277 8.07 15.20 -18.31
CA HIS A 277 6.91 16.05 -18.05
C HIS A 277 6.42 15.93 -16.60
N LEU A 278 6.22 14.71 -16.10
CA LEU A 278 5.82 14.46 -14.71
C LEU A 278 6.83 15.07 -13.72
N ARG A 279 8.14 14.91 -13.98
CA ARG A 279 9.20 15.51 -13.16
C ARG A 279 9.09 17.02 -13.08
N ALA A 280 8.85 17.69 -14.20
CA ALA A 280 8.72 19.14 -14.24
C ALA A 280 7.52 19.60 -13.40
N GLU A 281 6.34 18.99 -13.62
CA GLU A 281 5.12 19.31 -12.85
C GLU A 281 5.30 19.04 -11.35
N VAL A 282 5.82 17.87 -10.99
CA VAL A 282 6.04 17.48 -9.59
C VAL A 282 7.06 18.40 -8.93
N ARG A 283 8.11 18.80 -9.64
CA ARG A 283 9.11 19.74 -9.13
C ARG A 283 8.48 21.10 -8.86
N GLU A 284 7.75 21.65 -9.81
CA GLU A 284 7.09 22.94 -9.66
C GLU A 284 6.10 22.93 -8.48
N LYS A 285 5.28 21.89 -8.38
CA LYS A 285 4.18 21.81 -7.43
C LYS A 285 4.59 21.48 -6.00
N TRP A 286 5.54 20.55 -5.82
CA TRP A 286 5.80 19.96 -4.51
C TRP A 286 7.12 20.39 -3.86
N MET A 287 8.09 20.89 -4.63
CA MET A 287 9.45 21.11 -4.09
C MET A 287 9.53 22.21 -3.04
N ASN A 288 8.61 23.17 -3.10
CA ASN A 288 8.50 24.26 -2.13
C ASN A 288 7.36 24.02 -1.13
N HIS A 289 6.74 22.83 -1.13
CA HIS A 289 5.61 22.55 -0.26
C HIS A 289 6.04 22.53 1.22
N PRO A 290 5.23 23.03 2.18
CA PRO A 290 5.59 23.07 3.60
C PRO A 290 5.96 21.71 4.21
N LEU A 291 5.42 20.61 3.66
CA LEU A 291 5.80 19.25 4.07
C LEU A 291 7.26 18.89 3.74
N LEU A 292 7.89 19.62 2.82
CA LEU A 292 9.34 19.54 2.54
C LEU A 292 10.15 20.63 3.25
N ALA A 293 9.52 21.72 3.71
CA ALA A 293 10.23 22.79 4.43
C ALA A 293 10.85 22.30 5.75
N ASN A 294 10.26 21.29 6.38
CA ASN A 294 10.76 20.63 7.59
C ASN A 294 11.73 19.47 7.30
N VAL A 295 12.17 19.30 6.05
CA VAL A 295 13.24 18.35 5.69
C VAL A 295 14.58 19.05 5.91
N PRO A 296 15.51 18.46 6.69
CA PRO A 296 16.85 18.99 6.86
C PRO A 296 17.54 19.22 5.52
N ASP A 297 18.39 20.24 5.48
CA ASP A 297 19.16 20.55 4.28
C ASP A 297 19.99 19.36 3.78
N SER A 298 20.53 18.54 4.69
CA SER A 298 21.27 17.31 4.36
C SER A 298 20.44 16.28 3.58
N MET A 299 19.12 16.27 3.81
CA MET A 299 18.17 15.37 3.18
C MET A 299 17.53 15.95 1.92
N ARG A 300 17.55 17.27 1.74
CA ARG A 300 16.92 17.92 0.58
C ARG A 300 17.37 17.27 -0.74
N PRO A 301 18.66 17.08 -1.06
CA PRO A 301 19.07 16.47 -2.33
C PRO A 301 18.40 15.13 -2.63
N ILE A 302 18.23 14.28 -1.60
CA ILE A 302 17.52 12.99 -1.72
C ILE A 302 16.06 13.21 -2.10
N TYR A 303 15.37 14.17 -1.48
CA TYR A 303 13.98 14.52 -1.81
C TYR A 303 13.84 15.27 -3.14
N LEU A 304 14.90 15.98 -3.58
CA LEU A 304 14.96 16.70 -4.86
C LEU A 304 15.33 15.77 -6.03
N GLY A 305 15.74 14.53 -5.74
CA GLY A 305 16.25 13.59 -6.74
C GLY A 305 17.53 14.10 -7.41
N GLU A 306 18.29 14.93 -6.71
CA GLU A 306 19.62 15.38 -7.09
C GLU A 306 20.60 14.32 -6.60
N GLU A 307 21.36 13.70 -7.52
CA GLU A 307 22.22 12.56 -7.20
C GLU A 307 23.13 12.86 -6.00
N ALA A 308 23.06 12.03 -4.96
CA ALA A 308 24.07 12.03 -3.91
C ALA A 308 25.43 11.75 -4.59
N GLY A 309 26.32 12.75 -4.60
CA GLY A 309 27.53 12.75 -5.41
C GLY A 309 28.36 11.47 -5.27
N LYS A 310 28.71 10.89 -6.42
CA LYS A 310 29.82 9.98 -6.82
C LYS A 310 30.41 8.90 -5.88
N ASN A 311 30.03 8.79 -4.62
CA ASN A 311 30.35 7.67 -3.72
C ASN A 311 29.10 6.95 -3.20
N GLY A 312 27.90 7.43 -3.55
CA GLY A 312 26.64 6.80 -3.18
C GLY A 312 26.39 5.58 -4.05
N ARG A 313 26.57 4.38 -3.51
CA ARG A 313 25.69 3.27 -3.88
C ARG A 313 24.27 3.85 -3.85
N ALA A 314 23.65 4.03 -5.01
CA ALA A 314 22.20 4.09 -5.10
C ALA A 314 21.74 2.70 -4.66
N GLY A 315 21.77 2.48 -3.35
CA GLY A 315 21.30 1.26 -2.76
C GLY A 315 19.88 1.14 -3.24
N ALA A 316 19.62 0.09 -4.00
CA ALA A 316 18.48 -0.73 -3.66
C ALA A 316 18.57 -0.99 -2.15
N PHE A 317 18.09 -0.04 -1.35
CA PHE A 317 17.79 -0.26 0.04
C PHE A 317 16.60 -1.21 -0.03
N ALA A 318 16.91 -2.49 -0.13
CA ALA A 318 16.01 -3.53 0.33
C ALA A 318 15.61 -3.11 1.74
N LEU A 319 14.31 -3.01 1.98
CA LEU A 319 13.82 -2.95 3.36
C LEU A 319 14.43 -4.17 4.05
N PRO A 320 15.23 -4.03 5.12
CA PRO A 320 15.64 -5.18 5.90
C PRO A 320 14.38 -5.65 6.62
N MET A 321 13.65 -6.57 5.97
CA MET A 321 12.72 -7.43 6.66
C MET A 321 13.59 -8.46 7.37
N ALA A 322 13.91 -8.17 8.64
CA ALA A 322 14.59 -9.03 9.61
C ALA A 322 15.62 -9.96 8.95
N GLU A 323 16.89 -9.53 8.94
CA GLU A 323 17.99 -10.46 8.72
C GLU A 323 17.78 -11.69 9.60
N LYS A 324 17.96 -12.86 8.99
CA LYS A 324 18.10 -14.13 9.70
C LYS A 324 19.23 -13.92 10.70
N GLU A 325 18.92 -13.89 11.99
CA GLU A 325 19.89 -14.28 13.00
C GLU A 325 20.01 -15.81 12.86
N GLU A 326 21.03 -16.24 12.13
CA GLU A 326 21.62 -17.56 12.31
C GLU A 326 22.42 -17.53 13.62
N GLU A 327 22.16 -18.56 14.44
CA GLU A 327 22.71 -18.93 15.77
C GLU A 327 22.24 -18.16 17.01
#